data_AF-A0A922XPD7-F1
#
_entry.id   AF-A0A922XPD7-F1
#
_cell.length_a   1.000
_cell.length_b   1.000
_cell.length_c   1.000
_cell.angle_alpha   90.00
_cell.angle_beta   90.00
_cell.angle_gamma   90.00
#
_symmetry.space_group_name_H-M   'P 1'
#
loop_
_entity.id
_entity.type
_entity.pdbx_description
1 polymer ?
#
loop_
_entity_poly.entity_id
_entity_poly.type
_entity_poly.pdbx_seq_one_letter_code
_entity_poly.pdbx_strand_id
1 'polypeptide(L)'
;MKITRIFYWIAFALTILTLLLNVGIGLIALAIFILPILVLHFLTGLSLVRLQNHRLLIFISASNLFLFALLRPDGVHTLNENGLSALLNEFNIHGGYNQRYENELTVVSLALLVIQAIIEIILFRIKKRLSKV
;
A
#
# COMPACT_ATOMS: atom_id res chain seq x y z
N MET A 1 17.98 -12.19 -3.98
CA MET A 1 16.81 -11.95 -4.86
C MET A 1 15.59 -12.79 -4.47
N LYS A 2 15.74 -14.08 -4.14
CA LYS A 2 14.62 -14.93 -3.70
C LYS A 2 13.82 -14.31 -2.54
N ILE A 3 14.50 -13.85 -1.48
CA ILE A 3 13.88 -13.22 -0.31
C ILE A 3 13.10 -11.96 -0.69
N THR A 4 13.71 -11.03 -1.44
CA THR A 4 13.05 -9.79 -1.89
C THR A 4 11.78 -10.08 -2.70
N ARG A 5 11.81 -11.10 -3.56
CA ARG A 5 10.65 -11.50 -4.36
C ARG A 5 9.54 -12.09 -3.49
N ILE A 6 9.90 -12.96 -2.54
CA ILE A 6 8.93 -13.54 -1.59
C ILE A 6 8.28 -12.42 -0.78
N PHE A 7 9.09 -11.54 -0.19
CA PHE A 7 8.60 -10.39 0.58
C PHE A 7 7.64 -9.53 -0.25
N TYR A 8 8.02 -9.16 -1.48
CA TYR A 8 7.20 -8.33 -2.36
C TYR A 8 5.82 -8.93 -2.61
N TRP A 9 5.75 -10.23 -2.97
CA TRP A 9 4.48 -10.89 -3.23
C TRP A 9 3.65 -11.12 -1.97
N ILE A 10 4.27 -11.43 -0.84
CA ILE A 10 3.57 -11.55 0.44
C ILE A 10 2.97 -10.21 0.84
N ALA A 11 3.77 -9.13 0.81
CA ALA A 11 3.30 -7.79 1.12
C ALA A 11 2.16 -7.35 0.19
N PHE A 12 2.27 -7.64 -1.11
CA PHE A 12 1.20 -7.35 -2.06
C PHE A 12 -0.07 -8.16 -1.80
N ALA A 13 0.04 -9.46 -1.53
CA ALA A 13 -1.11 -10.31 -1.19
C ALA A 13 -1.81 -9.83 0.08
N LEU A 14 -1.05 -9.49 1.12
CA LEU A 14 -1.58 -8.91 2.35
C LEU A 14 -2.23 -7.55 2.09
N THR A 15 -1.63 -6.70 1.26
CA THR A 15 -2.24 -5.42 0.85
C THR A 15 -3.62 -5.64 0.22
N ILE A 16 -3.73 -6.54 -0.77
CA ILE A 16 -5.01 -6.83 -1.43
C ILE A 16 -6.04 -7.35 -0.42
N LEU A 17 -5.64 -8.30 0.44
CA LEU A 17 -6.51 -8.82 1.50
C LEU A 17 -6.99 -7.70 2.42
N THR A 18 -6.09 -6.83 2.89
CA THR A 18 -6.42 -5.70 3.75
C THR A 18 -7.35 -4.72 3.05
N LEU A 19 -7.14 -4.40 1.78
CA LEU A 19 -8.04 -3.50 1.04
C LEU A 19 -9.44 -4.13 0.86
N LEU A 20 -9.51 -5.44 0.58
CA LEU A 20 -10.78 -6.15 0.41
C LEU A 20 -11.57 -6.27 1.72
N LEU A 21 -10.90 -6.56 2.83
CA LEU A 21 -11.52 -6.62 4.16
C LEU A 21 -12.06 -5.27 4.64
N ASN A 22 -11.60 -4.17 4.03
CA ASN A 22 -11.88 -2.81 4.45
C ASN A 22 -12.50 -1.96 3.34
N VAL A 23 -13.24 -2.58 2.41
CA VAL A 23 -13.92 -1.84 1.34
C VAL A 23 -15.00 -0.94 1.96
N GLY A 24 -14.71 0.35 2.07
CA GLY A 24 -15.66 1.40 2.43
C GLY A 24 -15.91 2.39 1.28
N ILE A 25 -16.81 3.34 1.51
CA ILE A 25 -17.19 4.38 0.52
C ILE A 25 -15.96 5.19 0.08
N GLY A 26 -15.05 5.52 1.00
CA GLY A 26 -13.81 6.24 0.68
C GLY A 26 -12.87 5.44 -0.23
N LEU A 27 -12.74 4.13 0.00
CA LEU A 27 -11.94 3.24 -0.84
C LEU A 27 -12.54 3.10 -2.24
N ILE A 28 -13.88 3.05 -2.34
CA ILE A 28 -14.60 3.06 -3.63
C ILE A 28 -14.35 4.37 -4.38
N ALA A 29 -14.44 5.52 -3.70
CA ALA A 29 -14.18 6.83 -4.31
C ALA A 29 -12.73 6.95 -4.83
N LEU A 30 -11.77 6.35 -4.12
CA LEU A 30 -10.35 6.35 -4.50
C LEU A 30 -9.96 5.19 -5.42
N ALA A 31 -10.87 4.28 -5.76
CA ALA A 31 -10.57 3.10 -6.57
C ALA A 31 -9.97 3.46 -7.94
N ILE A 32 -10.40 4.59 -8.53
CA ILE A 32 -9.85 5.09 -9.79
C ILE A 32 -8.36 5.41 -9.73
N PHE A 33 -7.84 5.77 -8.54
CA PHE A 33 -6.42 6.03 -8.31
C PHE A 33 -5.68 4.79 -7.81
N ILE A 34 -6.31 3.99 -6.96
CA ILE A 34 -5.70 2.80 -6.35
C ILE A 34 -5.52 1.68 -7.39
N LEU A 35 -6.54 1.39 -8.21
CA LEU A 35 -6.50 0.27 -9.15
C LEU A 35 -5.32 0.38 -10.15
N PRO A 36 -5.06 1.54 -10.80
CA PRO A 36 -3.88 1.69 -11.66
C PRO A 36 -2.57 1.43 -10.92
N ILE A 37 -2.45 1.85 -9.66
CA ILE A 37 -1.25 1.64 -8.84
C ILE A 37 -1.07 0.15 -8.55
N LEU A 38 -2.14 -0.57 -8.17
CA LEU A 38 -2.10 -2.01 -7.94
C LEU A 38 -1.70 -2.78 -9.21
N VAL A 39 -2.20 -2.36 -10.37
CA VAL A 39 -1.83 -2.95 -11.66
C VAL A 39 -0.36 -2.70 -11.98
N LEU A 40 0.12 -1.46 -11.81
CA LEU A 40 1.55 -1.15 -12.01
C LEU A 40 2.44 -1.95 -11.07
N HIS A 41 2.07 -2.05 -9.80
CA HIS A 41 2.78 -2.84 -8.80
C HIS A 41 2.82 -4.32 -9.21
N PHE A 42 1.70 -4.91 -9.61
CA PHE A 42 1.67 -6.28 -10.12
C PHE A 42 2.62 -6.48 -11.33
N LEU A 43 2.58 -5.58 -12.30
CA LEU A 43 3.46 -5.62 -13.49
C LEU A 43 4.94 -5.44 -13.15
N THR A 44 5.25 -4.66 -12.11
CA THR A 44 6.60 -4.53 -11.53
C THR A 44 7.02 -5.85 -10.89
N GLY A 45 6.12 -6.49 -10.12
CA GLY A 45 6.29 -7.81 -9.51
C GLY A 45 6.69 -8.91 -10.49
N LEU A 46 6.05 -8.94 -11.67
CA LEU A 46 6.38 -9.89 -12.73
C LEU A 46 7.79 -9.70 -13.30
N SER A 47 8.39 -8.51 -13.13
CA SER A 47 9.69 -8.13 -13.70
C SER A 47 10.79 -7.93 -12.66
N LEU A 48 10.59 -8.39 -11.43
CA LEU A 48 11.55 -8.23 -10.32
C LEU A 48 12.96 -8.77 -10.63
N VAL A 49 13.06 -9.82 -11.46
CA VAL A 49 14.35 -10.38 -11.90
C VAL A 49 15.20 -9.34 -12.63
N ARG A 50 14.57 -8.50 -13.47
CA ARG A 50 15.27 -7.43 -14.20
C ARG A 50 15.65 -6.26 -13.29
N LEU A 51 14.90 -6.05 -12.21
CA LEU A 51 15.08 -4.97 -11.25
C LEU A 51 16.02 -5.34 -10.09
N GLN A 52 16.84 -6.39 -10.26
CA GLN A 52 17.66 -6.96 -9.18
C GLN A 52 18.66 -6.01 -8.51
N ASN A 53 19.06 -4.94 -9.20
CA ASN A 53 19.97 -3.91 -8.68
C ASN A 53 19.25 -2.81 -7.90
N HIS A 54 17.91 -2.77 -7.94
CA HIS A 54 17.07 -1.75 -7.31
C HIS A 54 16.28 -2.33 -6.12
N ARG A 55 16.88 -3.27 -5.37
CA ARG A 55 16.20 -4.02 -4.29
C ARG A 55 15.63 -3.12 -3.21
N LEU A 56 16.36 -2.07 -2.83
CA LEU A 56 15.90 -1.13 -1.82
C LEU A 56 14.60 -0.44 -2.26
N LEU A 57 14.53 0.00 -3.52
CA LEU A 57 13.35 0.65 -4.07
C LEU A 57 12.15 -0.32 -4.16
N ILE A 58 12.41 -1.59 -4.45
CA ILE A 58 11.39 -2.66 -4.41
C ILE A 58 10.86 -2.86 -2.98
N PHE A 59 11.75 -2.90 -1.99
CA PHE A 59 11.36 -3.02 -0.58
C PHE A 59 10.52 -1.82 -0.13
N ILE A 60 10.97 -0.60 -0.45
CA ILE A 60 10.23 0.63 -0.11
C ILE A 60 8.86 0.62 -0.81
N SER A 61 8.78 0.26 -2.08
CA SER A 61 7.52 0.14 -2.83
C SER A 61 6.54 -0.83 -2.14
N ALA A 62 6.99 -2.03 -1.79
CA ALA A 62 6.13 -3.04 -1.16
C ALA A 62 5.69 -2.62 0.25
N SER A 63 6.61 -2.10 1.06
CA SER A 63 6.30 -1.61 2.41
C SER A 63 5.36 -0.40 2.37
N ASN A 64 5.57 0.55 1.46
CA ASN A 64 4.77 1.76 1.33
C ASN A 64 3.33 1.42 0.91
N LEU A 65 3.15 0.52 -0.06
CA LEU A 65 1.82 0.06 -0.47
C LEU A 65 1.10 -0.68 0.66
N PHE A 66 1.82 -1.53 1.40
CA PHE A 66 1.26 -2.24 2.54
C PHE A 66 0.87 -1.29 3.68
N LEU A 67 1.73 -0.32 4.02
CA LEU A 67 1.42 0.72 5.00
C LEU A 67 0.21 1.56 4.58
N PHE A 68 0.10 1.90 3.29
CA PHE A 68 -1.09 2.57 2.77
C PHE A 68 -2.37 1.76 3.05
N ALA A 69 -2.36 0.47 2.76
CA ALA A 69 -3.51 -0.40 3.02
C ALA A 69 -3.82 -0.55 4.52
N LEU A 70 -2.80 -0.53 5.38
CA LEU A 70 -2.98 -0.57 6.84
C LEU A 70 -3.54 0.73 7.42
N LEU A 71 -3.08 1.88 6.94
CA LEU A 71 -3.53 3.19 7.43
C LEU A 71 -4.93 3.55 6.96
N ARG A 72 -5.32 3.05 5.77
CA ARG A 72 -6.65 3.19 5.14
C ARG A 72 -7.06 4.62 4.80
N PRO A 73 -7.32 4.92 3.53
CA PRO A 73 -7.72 6.26 3.11
C PRO A 73 -9.21 6.59 3.34
N ASP A 74 -9.95 5.73 4.03
CA ASP A 74 -11.41 5.74 4.01
C ASP A 74 -12.06 6.66 5.05
N GLY A 75 -11.39 6.94 6.18
CA GLY A 75 -12.04 7.54 7.36
C GLY A 75 -13.22 6.73 7.92
N VAL A 76 -13.36 5.46 7.51
CA VAL A 76 -14.50 4.54 7.80
C VAL A 76 -14.44 3.96 9.22
N HIS A 77 -13.69 4.56 10.13
CA HIS A 77 -13.83 4.23 11.55
C HIS A 77 -15.22 4.64 12.09
N THR A 78 -15.99 5.41 11.32
CA THR A 78 -17.38 5.79 11.61
C THR A 78 -18.42 4.72 11.25
N LEU A 79 -18.09 3.70 10.45
CA LEU A 79 -19.08 2.72 9.95
C LEU A 79 -18.73 1.26 10.26
N ASN A 80 -17.47 0.89 10.51
CA ASN A 80 -17.08 -0.45 10.95
C ASN A 80 -15.83 -0.41 11.84
N GLU A 81 -15.90 -0.96 13.05
CA GLU A 81 -14.81 -0.98 14.06
C GLU A 81 -13.64 -1.93 13.72
N ASN A 82 -13.47 -2.35 12.47
CA ASN A 82 -12.35 -3.24 12.12
C ASN A 82 -11.18 -2.35 11.74
N GLY A 83 -9.92 -2.53 12.23
CA GLY A 83 -8.71 -1.80 11.76
C GLY A 83 -7.45 -1.77 12.62
N LEU A 84 -6.46 -0.93 12.29
CA LEU A 84 -5.24 -0.73 13.10
C LEU A 84 -5.63 -0.28 14.51
N SER A 85 -6.65 0.58 14.62
CA SER A 85 -7.27 0.97 15.89
C SER A 85 -7.90 -0.22 16.64
N ALA A 86 -8.45 -1.23 15.93
CA ALA A 86 -8.93 -2.47 16.53
C ALA A 86 -7.77 -3.38 17.00
N LEU A 87 -6.70 -3.48 16.19
CA LEU A 87 -5.47 -4.18 16.58
C LEU A 87 -4.82 -3.52 17.80
N LEU A 88 -4.76 -2.19 17.86
CA LEU A 88 -4.22 -1.44 19.01
C LEU A 88 -5.07 -1.62 20.27
N ASN A 89 -6.41 -1.68 20.11
CA ASN A 89 -7.32 -2.03 21.20
C ASN A 89 -7.09 -3.47 21.72
N GLU A 90 -6.80 -4.44 20.84
CA GLU A 90 -6.47 -5.82 21.21
C GLU A 90 -5.18 -5.90 22.05
N PHE A 91 -4.23 -4.98 21.82
CA PHE A 91 -2.99 -4.85 22.60
C PHE A 91 -3.15 -3.93 23.85
N ASN A 92 -4.37 -3.65 24.29
CA ASN A 92 -4.68 -2.79 25.45
C ASN A 92 -4.15 -1.35 25.35
N ILE A 93 -3.73 -0.91 24.16
CA ILE A 93 -3.43 0.49 23.88
C ILE A 93 -4.76 1.14 23.54
N HIS A 94 -5.39 1.77 24.54
CA HIS A 94 -6.70 2.41 24.43
C HIS A 94 -6.61 3.70 23.59
N GLY A 95 -6.31 3.54 22.30
CA GLY A 95 -6.47 4.57 21.28
C GLY A 95 -7.89 4.51 20.76
N GLY A 96 -8.88 4.78 21.62
CA GLY A 96 -10.27 4.89 21.20
C GLY A 96 -10.41 5.89 20.04
N TYR A 97 -11.43 5.70 19.20
CA TYR A 97 -11.73 6.59 18.06
C TYR A 97 -11.59 8.06 18.47
N ASN A 98 -10.60 8.73 17.91
CA ASN A 98 -10.34 10.14 18.15
C ASN A 98 -10.26 10.83 16.79
N GLN A 99 -11.29 11.61 16.50
CA GLN A 99 -11.54 12.28 15.23
C GLN A 99 -10.36 13.14 14.75
N ARG A 100 -9.49 13.61 15.66
CA ARG A 100 -8.28 14.36 15.31
C ARG A 100 -7.20 13.48 14.68
N TYR A 101 -6.98 12.28 15.22
CA TYR A 101 -5.99 11.34 14.67
C TYR A 101 -6.45 10.72 13.35
N GLU A 102 -7.76 10.52 13.15
CA GLU A 102 -8.33 10.02 11.89
C GLU A 102 -8.01 10.91 10.69
N ASN A 103 -8.13 12.24 10.85
CA ASN A 103 -7.80 13.18 9.79
C ASN A 103 -6.29 13.14 9.46
N GLU A 104 -5.44 13.05 10.48
CA GLU A 104 -3.99 12.94 10.29
C GLU A 104 -3.62 11.63 9.58
N LEU A 105 -4.21 10.50 9.98
CA LEU A 105 -3.99 9.19 9.34
C LEU A 105 -4.48 9.17 7.89
N THR A 106 -5.63 9.80 7.62
CA THR A 106 -6.15 9.95 6.25
C THR A 106 -5.17 10.75 5.37
N VAL A 107 -4.67 11.89 5.87
CA VAL A 107 -3.67 12.70 5.14
C VAL A 107 -2.39 11.91 4.90
N VAL A 108 -1.90 11.16 5.91
CA VAL A 108 -0.73 10.30 5.76
C VAL A 108 -0.99 9.21 4.71
N SER A 109 -2.15 8.56 4.72
CA SER A 109 -2.50 7.54 3.72
C SER A 109 -2.51 8.11 2.30
N LEU A 110 -3.03 9.33 2.11
CA LEU A 110 -3.05 10.00 0.81
C LEU A 110 -1.62 10.34 0.36
N ALA A 111 -0.77 10.78 1.29
CA ALA A 111 0.65 11.00 1.02
C ALA A 111 1.35 9.70 0.62
N LEU A 112 1.09 8.59 1.32
CA LEU A 112 1.61 7.27 0.96
C LEU A 112 1.14 6.83 -0.44
N LEU A 113 -0.12 7.11 -0.81
CA LEU A 113 -0.65 6.81 -2.13
C LEU A 113 0.08 7.60 -3.23
N VAL A 114 0.33 8.90 -3.01
CA VAL A 114 1.11 9.73 -3.94
C VAL A 114 2.55 9.24 -4.06
N ILE A 115 3.19 8.94 -2.93
CA ILE A 115 4.54 8.36 -2.90
C ILE A 115 4.56 7.03 -3.65
N GLN A 116 3.55 6.19 -3.46
CA GLN A 116 3.44 4.91 -4.17
C GLN A 116 3.38 5.11 -5.67
N ALA A 117 2.54 6.03 -6.14
CA ALA A 117 2.43 6.34 -7.56
C ALA A 117 3.78 6.78 -8.15
N ILE A 118 4.52 7.65 -7.46
CA ILE A 118 5.85 8.11 -7.87
C ILE A 118 6.83 6.93 -7.96
N ILE A 119 6.88 6.09 -6.93
CA ILE A 119 7.79 4.93 -6.89
C ILE A 119 7.46 3.95 -8.02
N GLU A 120 6.19 3.64 -8.26
CA GLU A 120 5.77 2.75 -9.36
C GLU A 120 6.15 3.30 -10.73
N ILE A 121 5.96 4.61 -10.96
CA ILE A 121 6.38 5.26 -12.21
C ILE A 121 7.90 5.14 -12.40
N ILE A 122 8.69 5.34 -11.33
CA ILE A 122 10.15 5.21 -11.38
C ILE A 122 10.55 3.76 -11.71
N LEU A 123 10.01 2.78 -10.99
CA LEU A 123 10.28 1.35 -11.23
C LEU A 123 9.88 0.92 -12.64
N PHE A 124 8.72 1.38 -13.13
CA PHE A 124 8.26 1.13 -14.48
C PHE A 124 9.20 1.73 -15.54
N ARG A 125 9.66 2.97 -15.35
CA ARG A 125 10.64 3.61 -16.24
C ARG A 125 11.98 2.87 -16.27
N ILE A 126 12.48 2.45 -15.11
CA ILE A 126 13.71 1.65 -14.99
C ILE A 126 13.55 0.32 -15.74
N LYS A 127 12.46 -0.41 -15.48
CA LYS A 127 12.11 -1.66 -16.18
C LYS A 127 12.09 -1.46 -17.70
N LYS A 128 11.46 -0.39 -18.19
CA LYS A 128 11.36 -0.09 -19.62
C LYS A 128 12.74 0.19 -20.24
N ARG A 129 13.61 0.93 -19.55
CA ARG A 129 14.99 1.17 -20.01
C ARG A 129 15.79 -0.12 -20.09
N LEU A 130 15.72 -0.97 -19.07
CA LEU A 130 16.41 -2.26 -19.02
C LEU A 130 15.87 -3.30 -20.04
N SER A 131 14.70 -3.08 -20.62
CA SER A 131 14.13 -3.97 -21.65
C SER A 131 14.50 -3.54 -23.08
N LYS A 132 15.13 -2.37 -23.24
CA LYS A 132 15.61 -1.85 -24.54
C LYS A 132 17.11 -2.10 -24.77
N VAL A 133 17.81 -2.55 -23.74
CA VAL A 133 19.21 -2.98 -23.75
C VAL A 133 19.21 -4.49 -23.80
#